data_AF-A0A1H3LTD1-F1
#
_entry.id   AF-A0A1H3LTD1-F1
#
_cell.length_a   1.000
_cell.length_b   1.000
_cell.length_c   1.000
_cell.angle_alpha   90.00
_cell.angle_beta   90.00
_cell.angle_gamma   90.00
#
_symmetry.space_group_name_H-M   'P 1'
#
loop_
_entity.id
_entity.type
_entity.pdbx_description
1 polymer ?
#
loop_
_entity_poly.entity_id
_entity_poly.type
_entity_poly.pdbx_seq_one_letter_code
_entity_poly.pdbx_strand_id
1 'polypeptide(L)'
;MPKVYSQNSINKKEWKGSERMHTKPKCLLVVLMVFLHGFSVYSQPPVSVLVNGVPVNFDVNPINLEGRILVPLRGIFESLGVSPQWDEKTQTVTAQTENIQVTLPIGSKHPTVNGQVVELDVAAMILDGRTMVPTRFIAESLGATVDWDEASHTVVIRESSVEKTDDSIRDKAYIHEKMGFHLTVPSHWEGRYLIEETEDSVSFYSQSVRDVEGFHWGGWLFTIYRTEDTPEIREQIKEGITPSEIIAEQHGVLFKKIGPSDVQFPHENQRVTEEYFALYDETHLITDSFAFR
;
A
#
# COMPACT_ATOMS: atom_id res chain seq x y z
N MET A 1 -43.13 36.39 -125.99
CA MET A 1 -42.67 35.00 -126.23
C MET A 1 -41.15 35.00 -126.28
N PRO A 2 -40.44 33.95 -125.83
CA PRO A 2 -40.71 32.94 -124.79
C PRO A 2 -39.54 32.97 -123.74
N LYS A 3 -39.34 32.12 -122.73
CA LYS A 3 -39.88 30.81 -122.31
C LYS A 3 -39.55 30.60 -120.82
N VAL A 4 -40.30 29.69 -120.23
CA VAL A 4 -40.39 29.28 -118.81
C VAL A 4 -39.30 28.26 -118.43
N TYR A 5 -39.12 28.09 -117.09
CA TYR A 5 -38.70 26.91 -116.27
C TYR A 5 -37.41 27.14 -115.48
N SER A 6 -37.18 26.63 -114.26
CA SER A 6 -37.94 26.18 -113.07
C SER A 6 -36.90 25.47 -112.17
N GLN A 7 -37.20 25.36 -110.87
CA GLN A 7 -36.59 24.47 -109.86
C GLN A 7 -35.27 24.95 -109.22
N ASN A 8 -34.99 24.77 -107.92
CA ASN A 8 -35.67 24.03 -106.86
C ASN A 8 -35.13 24.45 -105.47
N SER A 9 -35.93 24.17 -104.43
CA SER A 9 -35.60 23.90 -103.01
C SER A 9 -34.79 24.96 -102.21
N ILE A 10 -35.34 25.78 -101.28
CA ILE A 10 -36.17 25.50 -100.07
C ILE A 10 -35.42 24.52 -99.14
N ASN A 11 -35.06 24.74 -97.87
CA ASN A 11 -35.52 25.49 -96.67
C ASN A 11 -34.39 25.29 -95.62
N LYS A 12 -34.27 25.88 -94.43
CA LYS A 12 -35.09 26.71 -93.53
C LYS A 12 -34.10 27.27 -92.49
N LYS A 13 -34.11 28.59 -92.27
CA LYS A 13 -34.68 29.27 -91.08
C LYS A 13 -33.86 29.10 -89.79
N GLU A 14 -33.16 30.14 -89.31
CA GLU A 14 -33.71 31.34 -88.65
C GLU A 14 -34.09 31.03 -87.19
N TRP A 15 -33.41 31.65 -86.22
CA TRP A 15 -34.08 32.53 -85.24
C TRP A 15 -33.09 33.29 -84.35
N LYS A 16 -33.53 34.48 -83.96
CA LYS A 16 -32.85 35.59 -83.31
C LYS A 16 -33.74 36.05 -82.16
N GLY A 17 -33.16 36.57 -81.07
CA GLY A 17 -33.87 37.29 -80.00
C GLY A 17 -34.14 36.44 -78.76
N SER A 18 -34.21 36.97 -77.53
CA SER A 18 -34.28 38.38 -77.09
C SER A 18 -34.11 38.44 -75.56
N GLU A 19 -33.41 39.49 -75.10
CA GLU A 19 -33.72 40.37 -73.96
C GLU A 19 -33.89 39.87 -72.50
N ARG A 20 -33.78 40.85 -71.60
CA ARG A 20 -33.24 40.81 -70.23
C ARG A 20 -34.32 40.77 -69.14
N MET A 21 -33.89 40.21 -68.01
CA MET A 21 -34.04 40.69 -66.62
C MET A 21 -35.16 40.15 -65.69
N HIS A 22 -34.71 39.98 -64.43
CA HIS A 22 -35.38 39.79 -63.15
C HIS A 22 -35.78 38.36 -62.72
N THR A 23 -35.03 37.78 -61.77
CA THR A 23 -35.39 37.74 -60.34
C THR A 23 -34.38 36.99 -59.46
N LYS A 24 -33.93 37.71 -58.41
CA LYS A 24 -33.45 37.29 -57.07
C LYS A 24 -32.04 36.69 -56.88
N PRO A 25 -31.38 37.06 -55.74
CA PRO A 25 -29.96 36.83 -55.49
C PRO A 25 -29.71 35.42 -54.97
N LYS A 26 -28.63 34.77 -55.44
CA LYS A 26 -28.17 33.50 -54.87
C LYS A 26 -26.76 33.70 -54.30
N CYS A 27 -26.71 33.65 -52.96
CA CYS A 27 -25.57 33.36 -52.09
C CYS A 27 -24.34 34.26 -52.27
N LEU A 28 -24.17 35.38 -51.55
CA LEU A 28 -23.95 35.51 -50.10
C LEU A 28 -23.25 34.29 -49.47
N LEU A 29 -22.17 34.61 -48.74
CA LEU A 29 -21.31 33.73 -47.93
C LEU A 29 -20.29 32.93 -48.73
N VAL A 30 -19.10 33.53 -48.88
CA VAL A 30 -17.87 32.83 -48.45
C VAL A 30 -18.15 32.41 -47.01
N VAL A 31 -18.74 31.23 -46.89
CA VAL A 31 -18.97 30.52 -45.64
C VAL A 31 -17.58 30.43 -45.03
N LEU A 32 -17.39 31.20 -43.96
CA LEU A 32 -16.68 30.80 -42.75
C LEU A 32 -16.44 29.28 -42.82
N MET A 33 -15.31 28.87 -43.41
CA MET A 33 -14.84 27.50 -43.34
C MET A 33 -14.41 27.36 -41.88
N VAL A 34 -15.42 27.30 -41.01
CA VAL A 34 -15.33 26.83 -39.65
C VAL A 34 -14.51 25.58 -39.82
N PHE A 35 -13.30 25.61 -39.29
CA PHE A 35 -12.55 24.43 -38.94
C PHE A 35 -13.50 23.61 -38.04
N LEU A 36 -14.44 22.87 -38.67
CA LEU A 36 -15.07 21.68 -38.15
C LEU A 36 -13.98 20.59 -38.14
N HIS A 37 -12.85 20.91 -37.53
CA HIS A 37 -12.14 19.90 -36.79
C HIS A 37 -13.08 19.70 -35.63
N GLY A 38 -13.97 18.71 -35.79
CA GLY A 38 -14.62 18.13 -34.65
C GLY A 38 -13.49 17.81 -33.69
N PHE A 39 -13.31 18.66 -32.68
CA PHE A 39 -12.63 18.22 -31.49
C PHE A 39 -13.52 17.10 -31.02
N SER A 40 -13.11 15.87 -31.34
CA SER A 40 -13.60 14.71 -30.63
C SER A 40 -13.32 15.05 -29.17
N VAL A 41 -14.38 15.44 -28.47
CA VAL A 41 -14.36 15.50 -27.01
C VAL A 41 -14.27 14.04 -26.61
N TYR A 42 -13.04 13.52 -26.59
CA TYR A 42 -12.75 12.22 -26.03
C TYR A 42 -13.02 12.36 -24.53
N SER A 43 -14.22 11.95 -24.12
CA SER A 43 -14.49 11.71 -22.71
C SER A 43 -13.54 10.62 -22.28
N GLN A 44 -12.57 10.97 -21.45
CA GLN A 44 -11.74 9.97 -20.79
C GLN A 44 -12.69 9.06 -20.00
N PRO A 45 -12.53 7.73 -20.09
CA PRO A 45 -13.33 6.82 -19.28
C PRO A 45 -13.13 7.16 -17.79
N PRO A 46 -14.15 6.93 -16.96
CA PRO A 46 -14.08 7.25 -15.54
C PRO A 46 -12.95 6.45 -14.88
N VAL A 47 -12.17 7.12 -14.04
CA VAL A 47 -11.09 6.49 -13.29
C VAL A 47 -11.69 5.63 -12.17
N SER A 48 -11.34 4.35 -12.15
CA SER A 48 -11.69 3.43 -11.08
C SER A 48 -10.55 3.34 -10.06
N VAL A 49 -10.85 2.98 -8.81
CA VAL A 49 -9.82 2.76 -7.79
C VAL A 49 -10.04 1.40 -7.11
N LEU A 50 -8.97 0.63 -7.01
CA LEU A 50 -8.89 -0.60 -6.22
C LEU A 50 -7.97 -0.35 -5.03
N VAL A 51 -8.40 -0.72 -3.82
CA VAL A 51 -7.57 -0.76 -2.61
C VAL A 51 -7.47 -2.21 -2.18
N ASN A 52 -6.26 -2.78 -2.14
CA ASN A 52 -6.03 -4.19 -1.79
C ASN A 52 -6.88 -5.18 -2.60
N GLY A 53 -7.11 -4.86 -3.89
CA GLY A 53 -7.95 -5.65 -4.79
C GLY A 53 -9.46 -5.44 -4.63
N VAL A 54 -9.90 -4.61 -3.67
CA VAL A 54 -11.31 -4.27 -3.44
C VAL A 54 -11.65 -2.95 -4.13
N PRO A 55 -12.72 -2.87 -4.94
CA PRO A 55 -13.15 -1.62 -5.56
C PRO A 55 -13.69 -0.64 -4.52
N VAL A 56 -13.21 0.61 -4.60
CA VAL A 56 -13.69 1.71 -3.77
C VAL A 56 -14.67 2.56 -4.57
N ASN A 57 -15.89 2.67 -4.07
CA ASN A 57 -16.91 3.54 -4.65
C ASN A 57 -16.81 4.93 -4.03
N PHE A 58 -16.79 5.95 -4.89
CA PHE A 58 -16.81 7.34 -4.48
C PHE A 58 -18.12 8.01 -4.88
N ASP A 59 -18.54 8.98 -4.08
CA ASP A 59 -19.65 9.88 -4.41
C ASP A 59 -19.20 11.05 -5.29
N VAL A 60 -17.91 11.39 -5.27
CA VAL A 60 -17.24 12.30 -6.21
C VAL A 60 -16.17 11.52 -6.97
N ASN A 61 -16.24 11.51 -8.30
CA ASN A 61 -15.33 10.73 -9.12
C ASN A 61 -13.87 11.21 -8.98
N PRO A 62 -12.89 10.31 -9.04
CA PRO A 62 -11.49 10.69 -9.21
C PRO A 62 -11.28 11.53 -10.48
N ILE A 63 -10.35 12.47 -10.43
CA ILE A 63 -10.04 13.37 -11.55
C ILE A 63 -8.56 13.28 -11.91
N ASN A 64 -8.24 13.49 -13.20
CA ASN A 64 -6.88 13.73 -13.62
C ASN A 64 -6.66 15.25 -13.71
N LEU A 65 -5.80 15.79 -12.87
CA LEU A 65 -5.38 17.18 -12.90
C LEU A 65 -3.87 17.25 -13.14
N GLU A 66 -3.46 17.91 -14.22
CA GLU A 66 -2.03 18.10 -14.57
C GLU A 66 -1.22 16.79 -14.63
N GLY A 67 -1.86 15.69 -15.04
CA GLY A 67 -1.21 14.37 -15.09
C GLY A 67 -1.06 13.72 -13.71
N ARG A 68 -1.82 14.17 -12.71
CA ARG A 68 -1.95 13.53 -11.40
C ARG A 68 -3.40 13.12 -11.19
N ILE A 69 -3.61 11.88 -10.76
CA ILE A 69 -4.94 11.44 -10.35
C ILE A 69 -5.18 11.88 -8.91
N LEU A 70 -6.28 12.58 -8.70
CA LEU A 70 -6.76 12.96 -7.38
C LEU A 70 -8.01 12.14 -7.07
N VAL A 71 -8.08 11.66 -5.84
CA VAL A 71 -9.19 10.84 -5.32
C VAL A 71 -9.76 11.48 -4.05
N PRO A 72 -11.04 11.22 -3.72
CA PRO A 72 -11.60 11.63 -2.44
C PRO A 72 -10.88 10.94 -1.28
N LEU A 73 -10.22 11.73 -0.43
CA LEU A 73 -9.42 11.22 0.68
C LEU A 73 -10.23 10.32 1.61
N ARG A 74 -11.44 10.76 2.00
CA ARG A 74 -12.29 10.04 2.94
C ARG A 74 -12.60 8.61 2.48
N GLY A 75 -12.95 8.42 1.22
CA GLY A 75 -13.30 7.08 0.71
C GLY A 75 -12.14 6.09 0.83
N ILE A 76 -10.90 6.55 0.62
CA ILE A 76 -9.72 5.70 0.82
C ILE A 76 -9.49 5.41 2.30
N PHE A 77 -9.49 6.43 3.16
CA PHE A 77 -9.25 6.23 4.60
C PHE A 77 -10.33 5.35 5.25
N GLU A 78 -11.60 5.52 4.88
CA GLU A 78 -12.70 4.69 5.39
C GLU A 78 -12.58 3.24 4.91
N SER A 79 -12.14 3.00 3.67
CA SER A 79 -11.87 1.64 3.18
C SER A 79 -10.80 0.90 3.99
N LEU A 80 -9.99 1.66 4.75
CA LEU A 80 -8.93 1.19 5.63
C LEU A 80 -9.31 1.26 7.12
N GLY A 81 -10.58 1.55 7.43
CA GLY A 81 -11.09 1.63 8.81
C GLY A 81 -10.76 2.92 9.54
N VAL A 82 -10.31 3.98 8.84
CA VAL A 82 -9.90 5.26 9.42
C VAL A 82 -10.92 6.35 9.09
N SER A 83 -11.34 7.12 10.11
CA SER A 83 -12.26 8.24 9.94
C SER A 83 -11.53 9.59 10.02
N PRO A 84 -11.28 10.28 8.89
CA PRO A 84 -10.60 11.58 8.89
C PRO A 84 -11.49 12.68 9.48
N GLN A 85 -10.88 13.54 10.30
CA GLN A 85 -11.48 14.70 10.94
C GLN A 85 -11.22 15.97 10.10
N TRP A 86 -12.17 16.91 10.15
CA TRP A 86 -12.07 18.19 9.45
C TRP A 86 -12.09 19.35 10.44
N ASP A 87 -11.09 20.21 10.36
CA ASP A 87 -11.09 21.51 11.02
C ASP A 87 -11.50 22.61 10.03
N GLU A 88 -12.69 23.16 10.24
CA GLU A 88 -13.26 24.21 9.41
C GLU A 88 -12.50 25.54 9.50
N LYS A 89 -11.92 25.86 10.66
CA LYS A 89 -11.24 27.15 10.88
C LYS A 89 -9.91 27.21 10.14
N THR A 90 -9.18 26.11 10.17
CA THR A 90 -7.85 26.01 9.56
C THR A 90 -7.89 25.36 8.18
N GLN A 91 -9.08 24.92 7.73
CA GLN A 91 -9.26 24.15 6.50
C GLN A 91 -8.28 22.97 6.41
N THR A 92 -8.22 22.17 7.47
CA THR A 92 -7.26 21.09 7.61
C THR A 92 -7.97 19.76 7.82
N VAL A 93 -7.57 18.74 7.06
CA VAL A 93 -7.95 17.36 7.34
C VAL A 93 -6.89 16.72 8.23
N THR A 94 -7.32 16.06 9.31
CA THR A 94 -6.46 15.22 10.14
C THR A 94 -6.96 13.78 10.14
N ALA A 95 -6.04 12.83 10.09
CA ALA A 95 -6.36 11.42 10.22
C ALA A 95 -5.31 10.75 11.09
N GLN A 96 -5.74 9.86 11.99
CA GLN A 96 -4.84 9.19 12.92
C GLN A 96 -5.22 7.72 13.07
N THR A 97 -4.19 6.88 13.07
CA THR A 97 -4.21 5.46 13.46
C THR A 97 -3.13 5.23 14.51
N GLU A 98 -2.92 3.97 14.94
CA GLU A 98 -1.82 3.62 15.84
C GLU A 98 -0.44 3.94 15.24
N ASN A 99 -0.30 3.87 13.91
CA ASN A 99 1.00 3.95 13.22
C ASN A 99 1.19 5.21 12.35
N ILE A 100 0.09 5.91 12.02
CA ILE A 100 0.09 7.00 11.03
C ILE A 100 -0.72 8.19 11.56
N GLN A 101 -0.13 9.38 11.50
CA GLN A 101 -0.76 10.67 11.75
C GLN A 101 -0.59 11.59 10.53
N VAL A 102 -1.68 11.94 9.87
CA VAL A 102 -1.70 12.84 8.72
C VAL A 102 -2.31 14.18 9.11
N THR A 103 -1.66 15.28 8.74
CA THR A 103 -2.21 16.64 8.79
C THR A 103 -2.11 17.28 7.41
N LEU A 104 -3.26 17.53 6.78
CA LEU A 104 -3.38 17.99 5.40
C LEU A 104 -4.13 19.33 5.34
N PRO A 105 -3.41 20.46 5.30
CA PRO A 105 -4.02 21.76 5.04
C PRO A 105 -4.39 21.90 3.56
N ILE A 106 -5.63 22.29 3.28
CA ILE A 106 -6.12 22.49 1.90
C ILE A 106 -5.39 23.65 1.24
N GLY A 107 -5.06 23.51 -0.05
CA GLY A 107 -4.33 24.49 -0.84
C GLY A 107 -2.81 24.51 -0.59
N SER A 108 -2.32 23.76 0.39
CA SER A 108 -0.89 23.59 0.65
C SER A 108 -0.32 22.40 -0.15
N LYS A 109 0.92 22.53 -0.60
CA LYS A 109 1.73 21.42 -1.11
C LYS A 109 2.57 20.73 -0.03
N HIS A 110 2.46 21.17 1.23
CA HIS A 110 3.31 20.70 2.33
C HIS A 110 2.48 20.17 3.51
N PRO A 111 1.72 19.07 3.34
CA PRO A 111 1.17 18.33 4.47
C PRO A 111 2.25 17.70 5.36
N THR A 112 1.84 17.22 6.53
CA THR A 112 2.68 16.38 7.37
C THR A 112 2.14 14.97 7.53
N VAL A 113 3.06 14.00 7.55
CA VAL A 113 2.83 12.59 7.86
C VAL A 113 3.79 12.22 9.00
N ASN A 114 3.27 11.74 10.12
CA ASN A 114 4.05 11.41 11.33
C ASN A 114 4.98 12.56 11.76
N GLY A 115 4.50 13.80 11.62
CA GLY A 115 5.26 15.02 11.94
C GLY A 115 6.31 15.45 10.91
N GLN A 116 6.54 14.67 9.85
CA GLN A 116 7.45 15.02 8.76
C GLN A 116 6.70 15.68 7.61
N VAL A 117 7.29 16.74 7.02
CA VAL A 117 6.70 17.44 5.86
C VAL A 117 6.88 16.59 4.60
N VAL A 118 5.79 16.36 3.88
CA VAL A 118 5.77 15.68 2.57
C VAL A 118 5.42 16.70 1.50
N GLU A 119 6.10 16.68 0.36
CA GLU A 119 5.80 17.56 -0.77
C GLU A 119 4.79 16.93 -1.73
N LEU A 120 3.71 17.65 -2.04
CA LEU A 120 2.72 17.26 -3.04
C LEU A 120 3.05 17.87 -4.39
N ASP A 121 2.99 17.04 -5.44
CA ASP A 121 3.02 17.50 -6.83
C ASP A 121 1.90 18.53 -7.10
N VAL A 122 0.69 18.23 -6.62
CA VAL A 122 -0.53 19.04 -6.75
C VAL A 122 -1.14 19.20 -5.36
N ALA A 123 -1.44 20.45 -4.97
CA ALA A 123 -2.02 20.74 -3.66
C ALA A 123 -3.37 20.04 -3.49
N ALA A 124 -3.67 19.59 -2.26
CA ALA A 124 -5.00 19.10 -1.95
C ALA A 124 -6.04 20.22 -2.14
N MET A 125 -7.20 19.86 -2.67
CA MET A 125 -8.26 20.83 -2.98
C MET A 125 -9.62 20.30 -2.53
N ILE A 126 -10.61 21.17 -2.51
CA ILE A 126 -12.01 20.77 -2.33
C ILE A 126 -12.69 20.79 -3.70
N LEU A 127 -13.29 19.66 -4.08
CA LEU A 127 -14.14 19.52 -5.27
C LEU A 127 -15.46 18.90 -4.85
N ASP A 128 -16.59 19.54 -5.19
CA ASP A 128 -17.94 19.07 -4.86
C ASP A 128 -18.12 18.68 -3.38
N GLY A 129 -17.48 19.43 -2.48
CA GLY A 129 -17.53 19.19 -1.03
C GLY A 129 -16.72 17.98 -0.56
N ARG A 130 -15.79 17.46 -1.37
CA ARG A 130 -14.84 16.41 -1.00
C ARG A 130 -13.41 16.91 -1.09
N THR A 131 -12.59 16.49 -0.14
CA THR A 131 -11.14 16.73 -0.18
C THR A 131 -10.51 15.78 -1.19
N MET A 132 -10.02 16.35 -2.28
CA MET A 132 -9.33 15.66 -3.37
C MET A 132 -7.83 15.75 -3.17
N VAL A 133 -7.15 14.61 -3.24
CA VAL A 133 -5.72 14.50 -2.91
C VAL A 133 -5.02 13.60 -3.91
N PRO A 134 -3.76 13.90 -4.31
CA PRO A 134 -3.03 13.01 -5.21
C PRO A 134 -2.96 11.60 -4.65
N THR A 135 -3.27 10.59 -5.48
CA THR A 135 -3.34 9.20 -4.99
C THR A 135 -1.99 8.71 -4.47
N ARG A 136 -0.88 9.20 -5.04
CA ARG A 136 0.48 8.92 -4.54
C ARG A 136 0.68 9.35 -3.09
N PHE A 137 0.21 10.54 -2.70
CA PHE A 137 0.33 10.98 -1.32
C PHE A 137 -0.41 10.05 -0.36
N ILE A 138 -1.61 9.60 -0.76
CA ILE A 138 -2.38 8.67 0.06
C ILE A 138 -1.61 7.36 0.19
N ALA A 139 -1.10 6.82 -0.92
CA ALA A 139 -0.29 5.60 -0.89
C ALA A 139 0.95 5.75 0.01
N GLU A 140 1.77 6.79 -0.19
CA GLU A 140 2.98 7.04 0.59
C GLU A 140 2.70 7.27 2.08
N SER A 141 1.65 8.04 2.41
CA SER A 141 1.25 8.29 3.80
C SER A 141 0.86 7.01 4.53
N LEU A 142 0.45 5.99 3.79
CA LEU A 142 0.00 4.70 4.28
C LEU A 142 1.05 3.59 4.11
N GLY A 143 2.24 3.90 3.61
CA GLY A 143 3.26 2.89 3.29
C GLY A 143 2.82 1.93 2.20
N ALA A 144 1.93 2.37 1.29
CA ALA A 144 1.35 1.64 0.18
C ALA A 144 2.01 1.99 -1.17
N THR A 145 1.83 1.14 -2.18
CA THR A 145 2.19 1.43 -3.59
C THR A 145 0.96 1.84 -4.37
N VAL A 146 1.19 2.65 -5.40
CA VAL A 146 0.15 3.04 -6.35
C VAL A 146 0.60 2.72 -7.77
N ASP A 147 -0.20 1.92 -8.48
CA ASP A 147 -0.01 1.59 -9.88
C ASP A 147 -1.16 2.16 -10.71
N TRP A 148 -0.87 2.49 -11.97
CA TRP A 148 -1.87 2.86 -12.96
C TRP A 148 -2.01 1.73 -13.98
N ASP A 149 -3.20 1.12 -14.03
CA ASP A 149 -3.58 0.21 -15.11
C ASP A 149 -4.21 1.02 -16.24
N GLU A 150 -3.45 1.22 -17.31
CA GLU A 150 -3.88 1.99 -18.46
C GLU A 150 -4.95 1.27 -19.30
N ALA A 151 -4.97 -0.07 -19.30
CA ALA A 151 -5.96 -0.82 -20.06
C ALA A 151 -7.35 -0.73 -19.44
N SER A 152 -7.43 -0.74 -18.11
CA SER A 152 -8.70 -0.65 -17.38
C SER A 152 -9.03 0.74 -16.83
N HIS A 153 -8.14 1.73 -17.02
CA HIS A 153 -8.23 3.06 -16.41
C HIS A 153 -8.42 3.01 -14.89
N THR A 154 -7.64 2.15 -14.24
CA THR A 154 -7.78 1.87 -12.81
C THR A 154 -6.52 2.27 -12.06
N VAL A 155 -6.70 3.04 -10.99
CA VAL A 155 -5.66 3.21 -9.98
C VAL A 155 -5.70 2.02 -9.04
N VAL A 156 -4.58 1.31 -8.92
CA VAL A 156 -4.46 0.20 -7.99
C VAL A 156 -3.58 0.62 -6.84
N ILE A 157 -4.20 0.85 -5.70
CA ILE A 157 -3.52 1.03 -4.43
C ILE A 157 -3.40 -0.36 -3.82
N ARG A 158 -2.16 -0.78 -3.63
CA ARG A 158 -1.87 -1.97 -2.85
C ARG A 158 -1.19 -1.48 -1.61
N GLU A 159 -1.59 -1.98 -0.45
CA GLU A 159 -0.64 -2.10 0.63
C GLU A 159 0.62 -2.66 0.01
N SER A 160 1.61 -1.82 0.04
CA SER A 160 2.92 -2.27 -0.24
C SER A 160 3.14 -3.26 0.89
N SER A 161 3.31 -4.52 0.55
CA SER A 161 4.38 -5.28 1.18
C SER A 161 5.71 -4.59 0.81
N VAL A 162 5.82 -3.32 1.20
CA VAL A 162 7.05 -2.75 1.69
C VAL A 162 7.10 -3.50 3.02
N GLU A 163 7.74 -4.67 3.09
CA GLU A 163 9.16 -4.75 2.79
C GLU A 163 9.70 -3.33 2.81
N LYS A 164 9.70 -2.75 4.03
CA LYS A 164 10.83 -1.95 4.44
C LYS A 164 12.02 -2.61 3.71
N THR A 165 12.91 -1.87 3.07
CA THR A 165 14.26 -2.44 2.93
C THR A 165 14.73 -2.60 4.38
N ASP A 166 14.40 -3.77 4.93
CA ASP A 166 14.17 -4.05 6.34
C ASP A 166 15.22 -5.07 6.71
N ASP A 167 15.96 -4.79 7.77
CA ASP A 167 16.52 -5.89 8.57
C ASP A 167 15.39 -6.87 9.01
N SER A 168 14.11 -6.46 8.93
CA SER A 168 12.82 -7.19 8.82
C SER A 168 12.63 -8.48 8.08
N ILE A 169 13.29 -8.62 6.93
CA ILE A 169 13.05 -9.71 5.95
C ILE A 169 14.17 -10.73 6.03
N ARG A 170 15.33 -10.28 6.49
CA ARG A 170 16.41 -11.18 6.86
C ARG A 170 16.13 -11.64 8.27
N ASP A 171 16.31 -12.94 8.50
CA ASP A 171 16.36 -13.40 9.87
C ASP A 171 17.46 -12.62 10.61
N LYS A 172 17.11 -12.12 11.78
CA LYS A 172 17.92 -11.16 12.53
C LYS A 172 18.94 -11.90 13.36
N ALA A 173 20.21 -11.56 13.20
CA ALA A 173 21.25 -12.11 14.06
C ALA A 173 21.12 -11.52 15.48
N TYR A 174 20.84 -12.37 16.46
CA TYR A 174 20.99 -12.05 17.87
C TYR A 174 22.38 -12.49 18.34
N ILE A 175 23.17 -11.59 18.93
CA ILE A 175 24.55 -11.86 19.34
C ILE A 175 24.67 -11.66 20.85
N HIS A 176 25.10 -12.69 21.58
CA HIS A 176 25.37 -12.60 23.00
C HIS A 176 26.88 -12.60 23.28
N GLU A 177 27.47 -11.39 23.31
CA GLU A 177 28.92 -11.16 23.39
C GLU A 177 29.60 -11.92 24.55
N LYS A 178 29.00 -11.93 25.74
CA LYS A 178 29.61 -12.54 26.94
C LYS A 178 29.65 -14.07 26.91
N MET A 179 28.68 -14.68 26.22
CA MET A 179 28.61 -16.13 26.09
C MET A 179 29.18 -16.63 24.75
N GLY A 180 29.55 -15.70 23.85
CA GLY A 180 30.29 -16.02 22.63
C GLY A 180 29.47 -16.81 21.62
N PHE A 181 28.18 -16.54 21.49
CA PHE A 181 27.33 -17.18 20.49
C PHE A 181 26.47 -16.17 19.74
N HIS A 182 25.95 -16.61 18.61
CA HIS A 182 24.87 -15.93 17.92
C HIS A 182 23.72 -16.90 17.60
N LEU A 183 22.53 -16.33 17.43
CA LEU A 183 21.30 -16.97 16.98
C LEU A 183 20.74 -16.18 15.80
N THR A 184 19.81 -16.78 15.10
CA THR A 184 19.08 -16.21 13.99
C THR A 184 17.60 -16.23 14.34
N VAL A 185 17.02 -15.04 14.54
CA VAL A 185 15.61 -14.88 14.90
C VAL A 185 14.81 -14.70 13.61
N PRO A 186 13.79 -15.54 13.34
CA PRO A 186 12.98 -15.42 12.14
C PRO A 186 12.41 -14.02 12.00
N SER A 187 12.48 -13.51 10.78
CA SER A 187 12.18 -12.11 10.50
C SER A 187 10.75 -11.70 10.92
N HIS A 188 9.79 -12.63 10.84
CA HIS A 188 8.38 -12.45 11.24
C HIS A 188 8.13 -12.49 12.76
N TRP A 189 9.18 -12.68 13.57
CA TRP A 189 9.11 -12.52 15.03
C TRP A 189 9.28 -11.07 15.46
N GLU A 190 9.76 -10.16 14.59
CA GLU A 190 10.04 -8.77 14.98
C GLU A 190 8.82 -8.11 15.63
N GLY A 191 9.03 -7.54 16.83
CA GLY A 191 7.97 -6.90 17.64
C GLY A 191 7.04 -7.87 18.38
N ARG A 192 7.30 -9.18 18.34
CA ARG A 192 6.49 -10.21 19.02
C ARG A 192 7.18 -10.85 20.22
N TYR A 193 8.46 -10.54 20.44
CA TYR A 193 9.24 -11.13 21.53
C TYR A 193 10.03 -10.09 22.33
N LEU A 194 10.38 -10.48 23.54
CA LEU A 194 11.25 -9.77 24.47
C LEU A 194 12.41 -10.68 24.86
N ILE A 195 13.61 -10.11 25.02
CA ILE A 195 14.78 -10.83 25.54
C ILE A 195 15.16 -10.26 26.89
N GLU A 196 15.40 -11.14 27.87
CA GLU A 196 16.04 -10.80 29.13
C GLU A 196 17.35 -11.59 29.26
N GLU A 197 18.42 -10.93 29.66
CA GLU A 197 19.76 -11.51 29.75
C GLU A 197 20.27 -11.50 31.20
N THR A 198 20.98 -12.56 31.57
CA THR A 198 21.80 -12.61 32.78
C THR A 198 23.25 -12.92 32.40
N GLU A 199 24.13 -13.12 33.38
CA GLU A 199 25.51 -13.51 33.11
C GLU A 199 25.62 -14.86 32.39
N ASP A 200 24.71 -15.78 32.70
CA ASP A 200 24.77 -17.19 32.26
C ASP A 200 23.50 -17.64 31.52
N SER A 201 22.58 -16.73 31.21
CA SER A 201 21.33 -17.09 30.53
C SER A 201 20.77 -16.02 29.60
N VAL A 202 20.06 -16.46 28.57
CA VAL A 202 19.24 -15.62 27.68
C VAL A 202 17.84 -16.20 27.62
N SER A 203 16.84 -15.42 28.01
CA SER A 203 15.43 -15.83 28.04
C SER A 203 14.63 -15.07 26.98
N PHE A 204 13.82 -15.80 26.21
CA PHE A 204 12.88 -15.25 25.24
C PHE A 204 11.45 -15.32 25.80
N TYR A 205 10.70 -14.24 25.64
CA TYR A 205 9.30 -14.13 26.05
C TYR A 205 8.42 -13.61 24.92
N SER A 206 7.16 -14.03 24.90
CA SER A 206 6.09 -13.48 24.06
C SER A 206 5.70 -12.09 24.55
N GLN A 207 5.90 -11.09 23.71
CA GLN A 207 5.59 -9.70 24.04
C GLN A 207 4.10 -9.49 24.28
N SER A 208 3.24 -10.05 23.42
CA SER A 208 1.79 -9.91 23.54
C SER A 208 1.20 -10.52 24.83
N VAL A 209 1.89 -11.50 25.43
CA VAL A 209 1.51 -12.04 26.75
C VAL A 209 1.95 -11.08 27.86
N ARG A 210 3.18 -10.56 27.79
CA ARG A 210 3.71 -9.61 28.79
C ARG A 210 2.93 -8.29 28.82
N ASP A 211 2.33 -7.92 27.70
CA ASP A 211 1.48 -6.72 27.58
C ASP A 211 0.08 -6.90 28.18
N VAL A 212 -0.34 -8.13 28.51
CA VAL A 212 -1.62 -8.35 29.20
C VAL A 212 -1.50 -7.91 30.66
N GLU A 213 -2.39 -6.99 31.06
CA GLU A 213 -2.45 -6.48 32.42
C GLU A 213 -2.57 -7.63 33.43
N GLY A 214 -1.68 -7.65 34.43
CA GLY A 214 -1.63 -8.71 35.43
C GLY A 214 -0.96 -10.02 35.00
N PHE A 215 -0.53 -10.14 33.73
CA PHE A 215 0.14 -11.35 33.19
C PHE A 215 1.63 -11.15 32.87
N HIS A 216 2.22 -10.06 33.35
CA HIS A 216 3.63 -9.70 33.14
C HIS A 216 4.66 -10.75 33.62
N TRP A 217 4.27 -11.76 34.40
CA TRP A 217 5.15 -12.85 34.84
C TRP A 217 5.19 -14.02 33.82
N GLY A 218 4.27 -14.04 32.86
CA GLY A 218 4.13 -15.12 31.88
C GLY A 218 4.86 -14.86 30.57
N GLY A 219 4.45 -15.56 29.52
CA GLY A 219 4.96 -15.41 28.18
C GLY A 219 6.30 -16.09 27.94
N TRP A 220 6.84 -16.85 28.89
CA TRP A 220 8.12 -17.53 28.71
C TRP A 220 8.06 -18.54 27.56
N LEU A 221 8.93 -18.37 26.57
CA LEU A 221 9.03 -19.25 25.40
C LEU A 221 10.15 -20.27 25.59
N PHE A 222 11.35 -19.81 25.90
CA PHE A 222 12.49 -20.66 26.27
C PHE A 222 13.61 -19.83 26.90
N THR A 223 14.56 -20.52 27.54
CA THR A 223 15.82 -19.95 28.02
C THR A 223 17.00 -20.80 27.56
N ILE A 224 18.07 -20.16 27.12
CA ILE A 224 19.37 -20.80 26.89
C ILE A 224 20.25 -20.52 28.10
N TYR A 225 20.79 -21.58 28.70
CA TYR A 225 21.75 -21.51 29.81
C TYR A 225 23.13 -21.95 29.36
N ARG A 226 24.16 -21.24 29.82
CA ARG A 226 25.55 -21.68 29.80
C ARG A 226 25.86 -22.42 31.10
N THR A 227 26.43 -23.62 31.01
CA THR A 227 26.79 -24.43 32.17
C THR A 227 28.05 -25.24 31.92
N GLU A 228 28.69 -25.75 32.97
CA GLU A 228 29.85 -26.63 32.83
C GLU A 228 29.44 -27.98 32.26
N ASP A 229 30.31 -28.56 31.43
CA ASP A 229 30.15 -29.90 30.91
C ASP A 229 30.64 -30.94 31.91
N THR A 230 29.77 -31.33 32.84
CA THR A 230 30.04 -32.42 33.80
C THR A 230 29.07 -33.59 33.59
N PRO A 231 29.48 -34.83 33.96
CA PRO A 231 28.59 -35.99 33.92
C PRO A 231 27.29 -35.77 34.69
N GLU A 232 27.35 -35.11 35.85
CA GLU A 232 26.19 -34.81 36.68
C GLU A 232 25.21 -33.88 35.97
N ILE A 233 25.70 -32.85 35.29
CA ILE A 233 24.85 -31.92 34.52
C ILE A 233 24.22 -32.65 33.33
N ARG A 234 24.96 -33.50 32.62
CA ARG A 234 24.41 -34.30 31.51
C ARG A 234 23.35 -35.30 31.97
N GLU A 235 23.50 -35.88 33.16
CA GLU A 235 22.50 -36.76 33.77
C GLU A 235 21.25 -35.96 34.17
N GLN A 236 21.41 -34.80 34.80
CA GLN A 236 20.30 -33.89 35.12
C GLN A 236 19.50 -33.46 33.89
N ILE A 237 20.15 -33.26 32.75
CA ILE A 237 19.46 -32.91 31.50
C ILE A 237 18.62 -34.08 30.99
N LYS A 238 19.14 -35.31 31.11
CA LYS A 238 18.44 -36.53 30.66
C LYS A 238 17.29 -36.94 31.58
N GLU A 239 17.47 -36.78 32.89
CA GLU A 239 16.57 -37.29 33.92
C GLU A 239 15.75 -36.18 34.62
N GLY A 240 15.92 -34.93 34.17
CA GLY A 240 15.33 -33.75 34.79
C GLY A 240 13.81 -33.68 34.68
N ILE A 241 13.19 -33.00 35.64
CA ILE A 241 11.74 -32.75 35.70
C ILE A 241 11.29 -31.80 34.57
N THR A 242 12.14 -30.83 34.21
CA THR A 242 11.89 -29.90 33.11
C THR A 242 12.55 -30.42 31.83
N PRO A 243 11.83 -30.57 30.72
CA PRO A 243 12.42 -30.91 29.44
C PRO A 243 13.52 -29.91 29.09
N SER A 244 14.75 -30.39 29.04
CA SER A 244 15.91 -29.59 28.67
C SER A 244 16.72 -30.33 27.61
N GLU A 245 17.29 -29.55 26.69
CA GLU A 245 17.96 -30.08 25.52
C GLU A 245 19.33 -29.42 25.41
N ILE A 246 20.37 -30.22 25.15
CA ILE A 246 21.69 -29.69 24.81
C ILE A 246 21.62 -29.18 23.37
N ILE A 247 21.83 -27.88 23.17
CA ILE A 247 21.81 -27.25 21.85
C ILE A 247 23.21 -26.99 21.29
N ALA A 248 24.22 -26.89 22.16
CA ALA A 248 25.61 -26.77 21.74
C ALA A 248 26.60 -27.17 22.85
N GLU A 249 27.81 -27.54 22.46
CA GLU A 249 28.92 -27.85 23.36
C GLU A 249 30.24 -27.31 22.81
N GLN A 250 31.06 -26.68 23.66
CA GLN A 250 32.38 -26.18 23.27
C GLN A 250 33.30 -26.05 24.49
N HIS A 251 34.53 -26.57 24.39
CA HIS A 251 35.60 -26.40 25.38
C HIS A 251 35.20 -26.69 26.85
N GLY A 252 34.40 -27.74 27.09
CA GLY A 252 33.95 -28.10 28.45
C GLY A 252 32.79 -27.25 28.98
N VAL A 253 32.10 -26.53 28.10
CA VAL A 253 30.88 -25.77 28.38
C VAL A 253 29.73 -26.33 27.54
N LEU A 254 28.57 -26.47 28.17
CA LEU A 254 27.31 -26.84 27.54
C LEU A 254 26.37 -25.64 27.45
N PHE A 255 25.64 -25.57 26.34
CA PHE A 255 24.48 -24.70 26.18
C PHE A 255 23.24 -25.57 26.16
N LYS A 256 22.31 -25.30 27.08
CA LYS A 256 21.03 -26.03 27.16
C LYS A 256 19.83 -25.11 26.98
N LYS A 257 18.87 -25.55 26.17
CA LYS A 257 17.54 -24.94 26.03
C LYS A 257 16.63 -25.53 27.11
N ILE A 258 15.88 -24.65 27.79
CA ILE A 258 14.82 -25.03 28.71
C ILE A 258 13.54 -24.32 28.27
N GLY A 259 12.46 -25.07 28.14
CA GLY A 259 11.12 -24.55 27.86
C GLY A 259 10.28 -24.32 29.13
N PRO A 260 9.08 -23.74 28.99
CA PRO A 260 8.17 -23.47 30.08
C PRO A 260 7.61 -24.74 30.72
N SER A 261 7.44 -24.72 32.04
CA SER A 261 6.94 -25.86 32.85
C SER A 261 5.50 -25.70 33.34
N ASP A 262 4.98 -24.47 33.33
CA ASP A 262 3.69 -24.05 33.86
C ASP A 262 2.91 -23.20 32.83
N VAL A 263 1.72 -22.73 33.21
CA VAL A 263 0.89 -21.92 32.31
C VAL A 263 1.58 -20.57 32.05
N GLN A 264 1.90 -20.31 30.79
CA GLN A 264 2.61 -19.11 30.36
C GLN A 264 1.74 -18.15 29.54
N PHE A 265 0.42 -18.35 29.45
CA PHE A 265 -0.44 -17.56 28.59
C PHE A 265 -1.84 -17.37 29.19
N PRO A 266 -2.53 -16.26 28.85
CA PRO A 266 -3.85 -15.95 29.38
C PRO A 266 -4.95 -16.75 28.65
N HIS A 267 -5.40 -17.87 29.24
CA HIS A 267 -6.40 -18.78 28.65
C HIS A 267 -7.72 -18.12 28.21
N GLU A 268 -8.10 -17.00 28.83
CA GLU A 268 -9.33 -16.28 28.52
C GLU A 268 -9.18 -15.37 27.28
N ASN A 269 -7.95 -15.09 26.86
CA ASN A 269 -7.63 -14.28 25.69
C ASN A 269 -7.17 -15.18 24.54
N GLN A 270 -8.12 -15.62 23.73
CA GLN A 270 -7.88 -16.55 22.61
C GLN A 270 -6.83 -16.03 21.64
N ARG A 271 -6.88 -14.75 21.26
CA ARG A 271 -5.94 -14.13 20.31
C ARG A 271 -4.49 -14.20 20.81
N VAL A 272 -4.25 -13.80 22.06
CA VAL A 272 -2.91 -13.82 22.66
C VAL A 272 -2.43 -15.25 22.89
N THR A 273 -3.34 -16.17 23.22
CA THR A 273 -3.04 -17.60 23.38
C THR A 273 -2.59 -18.22 22.06
N GLU A 274 -3.32 -17.99 20.96
CA GLU A 274 -2.96 -18.49 19.63
C GLU A 274 -1.61 -17.93 19.17
N GLU A 275 -1.35 -16.64 19.44
CA GLU A 275 -0.08 -16.01 19.10
C GLU A 275 1.10 -16.61 19.89
N TYR A 276 0.91 -16.85 21.19
CA TYR A 276 1.91 -17.50 22.04
C TYR A 276 2.28 -18.89 21.50
N PHE A 277 1.30 -19.72 21.14
CA PHE A 277 1.56 -21.04 20.58
C PHE A 277 2.27 -20.97 19.22
N ALA A 278 1.90 -20.02 18.37
CA ALA A 278 2.58 -19.81 17.09
C ALA A 278 4.07 -19.49 17.28
N LEU A 279 4.43 -18.66 18.27
CA LEU A 279 5.84 -18.42 18.61
C LEU A 279 6.49 -19.65 19.24
N TYR A 280 5.78 -20.32 20.15
CA TYR A 280 6.32 -21.49 20.86
C TYR A 280 6.72 -22.62 19.91
N ASP A 281 5.86 -22.94 18.94
CA ASP A 281 6.07 -23.99 17.96
C ASP A 281 7.29 -23.72 17.06
N GLU A 282 7.64 -22.45 16.87
CA GLU A 282 8.76 -22.01 16.03
C GLU A 282 10.07 -21.78 16.80
N THR A 283 10.08 -21.92 18.14
CA THR A 283 11.30 -21.69 18.94
C THR A 283 12.50 -22.54 18.50
N HIS A 284 12.25 -23.70 17.88
CA HIS A 284 13.28 -24.57 17.33
C HIS A 284 14.06 -23.89 16.20
N LEU A 285 13.41 -23.09 15.34
CA LEU A 285 14.08 -22.35 14.25
C LEU A 285 15.18 -21.43 14.78
N ILE A 286 14.95 -20.83 15.94
CA ILE A 286 15.94 -19.99 16.62
C ILE A 286 17.04 -20.85 17.21
N THR A 287 16.70 -21.89 17.97
CA THR A 287 17.72 -22.69 18.66
C THR A 287 18.57 -23.53 17.73
N ASP A 288 18.04 -23.98 16.60
CA ASP A 288 18.75 -24.75 15.58
C ASP A 288 19.77 -23.88 14.82
N SER A 289 19.59 -22.56 14.85
CA SER A 289 20.52 -21.59 14.26
C SER A 289 21.70 -21.20 15.16
N PHE A 290 21.79 -21.80 16.36
CA PHE A 290 22.85 -21.52 17.30
C PHE A 290 24.22 -21.77 16.68
N ALA A 291 25.11 -20.80 16.80
CA ALA A 291 26.50 -20.96 16.42
C ALA A 291 27.44 -20.18 17.33
N PHE A 292 28.61 -20.77 17.58
CA PHE A 292 29.68 -20.10 18.30
C PHE A 292 30.29 -18.99 17.46
N ARG A 293 30.73 -17.94 18.14
CA ARG A 293 31.47 -16.84 17.56
C ARG A 293 32.98 -17.09 17.60
#